data_AF-A0A0B2ULB1-F1
#
_entry.id   AF-A0A0B2ULB1-F1
#
_cell.length_a   1.000
_cell.length_b   1.000
_cell.length_c   1.000
_cell.angle_alpha   90.00
_cell.angle_beta   90.00
_cell.angle_gamma   90.00
#
_symmetry.space_group_name_H-M   'P 1'
#
loop_
_entity.id
_entity.type
_entity.pdbx_description
1 polymer ?
#
loop_
_entity_poly.entity_id
_entity_poly.type
_entity_poly.pdbx_seq_one_letter_code
_entity_poly.pdbx_strand_id
1 'polypeptide(L)'
;MECKIYSEDVKFVSENLNAARACVSNEILGIKCDLLSVYLMNLVLYKELSEEEKVGSPITEMLLKTNILLEKVCQMEKRAMNANGSTSAIEVEANTEDQKRRVISEEMKRNKFVKKRKFEDRNPKLKYRNKAKKLAEKAEIKHDGNIDVKKNGGSKLR
;
A
#
# COMPACT_ATOMS: atom_id res chain seq x y z
N MET A 1 31.52 24.39 -31.93
CA MET A 1 30.97 25.22 -30.84
C MET A 1 30.88 24.35 -29.62
N GLU A 2 31.75 24.57 -28.64
CA GLU A 2 31.86 23.73 -27.44
C GLU A 2 30.68 24.00 -26.49
N CYS A 3 29.98 22.94 -26.10
CA CYS A 3 28.90 22.95 -25.10
C CYS A 3 29.44 23.29 -23.69
N LYS A 4 29.86 24.54 -23.47
CA LYS A 4 30.37 25.00 -22.16
C LYS A 4 29.28 25.23 -21.12
N ILE A 5 28.04 25.43 -21.56
CA ILE A 5 26.93 25.85 -20.69
C ILE A 5 26.58 24.78 -19.64
N TYR A 6 26.66 23.48 -19.99
CA TYR A 6 26.29 22.40 -19.07
C TYR A 6 27.45 21.90 -18.20
N SER A 7 28.69 22.29 -18.49
CA SER A 7 29.87 21.84 -17.74
C SER A 7 29.86 22.39 -16.31
N GLU A 8 29.48 23.66 -16.15
CA GLU A 8 29.43 24.31 -14.83
C GLU A 8 28.27 23.78 -14.00
N ASP A 9 27.09 23.57 -14.59
CA ASP A 9 25.93 23.01 -13.91
C ASP A 9 26.19 21.57 -13.41
N VAL A 10 26.80 20.73 -14.25
CA VAL A 10 27.15 19.35 -13.87
C VAL A 10 28.19 19.35 -12.74
N LYS A 11 29.17 20.24 -12.82
CA LYS A 11 30.21 20.35 -11.80
C LYS A 11 29.64 20.86 -10.48
N PHE A 12 28.78 21.86 -10.52
CA PHE A 12 28.09 22.41 -9.35
C PHE A 12 27.21 21.35 -8.66
N VAL A 13 26.43 20.58 -9.43
CA VAL A 13 25.61 19.49 -8.89
C VAL A 13 26.47 18.39 -8.28
N SER A 14 27.60 18.04 -8.91
CA SER A 14 28.55 17.06 -8.39
C SER A 14 29.17 17.48 -7.05
N GLU A 15 29.60 18.74 -6.94
CA GLU A 15 30.18 19.29 -5.72
C GLU A 15 29.17 19.30 -4.56
N ASN A 16 27.92 19.71 -4.83
CA ASN A 16 26.84 19.69 -3.85
C ASN A 16 26.49 18.27 -3.38
N LEU A 17 26.51 17.28 -4.29
CA LEU A 17 26.29 15.87 -3.96
C LEU A 17 27.38 15.33 -3.03
N ASN A 18 28.65 15.65 -3.32
CA ASN A 18 29.77 15.21 -2.50
C ASN A 18 29.74 15.84 -1.10
N ALA A 19 29.36 17.12 -1.01
CA ALA A 19 29.14 17.79 0.27
C ALA A 19 27.98 17.16 1.06
N ALA A 20 26.87 16.81 0.40
CA ALA A 20 25.73 16.15 1.01
C ALA A 20 26.07 14.76 1.57
N ARG A 21 26.93 13.99 0.89
CA ARG A 21 27.42 12.68 1.37
C ARG A 21 28.28 12.76 2.63
N ALA A 22 28.99 13.87 2.84
CA ALA A 22 29.82 14.05 4.03
C ALA A 22 28.99 14.29 5.32
N CYS A 23 27.71 14.62 5.20
CA CYS A 23 26.81 14.84 6.32
C CYS A 23 26.11 13.53 6.73
N VAL A 24 26.77 12.76 7.59
CA VAL A 24 26.31 11.45 8.09
C VAL A 24 25.16 11.62 9.07
N SER A 25 23.93 11.76 8.58
CA SER A 25 22.72 11.47 9.36
C SER A 25 21.45 11.27 8.53
N ASN A 26 21.54 10.93 7.25
CA ASN A 26 20.33 10.75 6.42
C ASN A 26 20.55 9.70 5.32
N GLU A 27 20.24 8.44 5.62
CA GLU A 27 20.33 7.32 4.67
C GLU A 27 19.56 7.61 3.37
N ILE A 28 18.43 8.33 3.47
CA ILE A 28 17.63 8.79 2.33
C ILE A 28 18.44 9.74 1.44
N LEU A 29 19.23 10.65 2.02
CA LEU A 29 20.09 11.57 1.27
C LEU A 29 21.22 10.83 0.56
N GLY A 30 21.81 9.82 1.22
CA GLY A 30 22.82 8.95 0.59
C GLY A 30 22.26 8.22 -0.64
N ILE A 31 21.11 7.57 -0.49
CA ILE A 31 20.42 6.86 -1.59
C ILE A 31 20.04 7.85 -2.72
N LYS A 32 19.57 9.05 -2.37
CA LYS A 32 19.26 10.11 -3.35
C LYS A 32 20.50 10.51 -4.14
N CYS A 33 21.64 10.69 -3.46
CA CYS A 33 22.90 11.06 -4.10
C CYS A 33 23.40 9.98 -5.07
N ASP A 34 23.28 8.71 -4.68
CA ASP A 34 23.68 7.58 -5.52
C ASP A 34 22.80 7.46 -6.76
N LEU A 35 21.48 7.57 -6.60
CA LEU A 35 20.55 7.59 -7.73
C LEU A 35 20.79 8.77 -8.66
N LEU A 36 21.09 9.96 -8.14
CA LEU A 36 21.42 11.13 -8.96
C LEU A 36 22.70 10.88 -9.77
N SER A 37 23.71 10.26 -9.16
CA SER A 37 24.97 9.92 -9.82
C SER A 37 24.74 8.98 -11.01
N VAL A 38 23.93 7.93 -10.81
CA VAL A 38 23.58 6.98 -11.87
C VAL A 38 22.76 7.66 -12.97
N TYR A 39 21.80 8.51 -12.60
CA TYR A 39 21.00 9.28 -13.56
C TYR A 39 21.89 10.17 -14.44
N LEU A 40 22.83 10.91 -13.83
CA LEU A 40 23.75 11.78 -14.56
C LEU A 40 24.66 11.00 -15.51
N MET A 41 25.22 9.86 -15.08
CA MET A 41 26.03 9.01 -15.97
C MET A 41 25.22 8.53 -17.17
N ASN A 42 24.01 8.03 -16.96
CA ASN A 42 23.15 7.59 -18.05
C ASN A 42 22.72 8.75 -18.95
N LEU A 43 22.55 9.95 -18.41
CA LEU A 43 22.20 11.14 -19.18
C LEU A 43 23.34 11.57 -20.10
N VAL A 44 24.59 11.50 -19.62
CA VAL A 44 25.78 11.74 -20.45
C VAL A 44 25.85 10.71 -21.57
N LEU A 45 25.71 9.41 -21.26
CA LEU A 45 25.71 8.36 -22.28
C LEU A 45 24.57 8.53 -23.29
N TYR A 46 23.38 8.93 -22.84
CA TYR A 46 22.24 9.21 -23.70
C TYR A 46 22.50 10.35 -24.68
N LYS A 47 23.26 11.37 -24.26
CA LYS A 47 23.62 12.52 -25.10
C LYS A 47 24.61 12.17 -26.20
N GLU A 48 25.46 11.17 -25.97
CA GLU A 48 26.45 10.70 -26.95
C GLU A 48 25.85 9.78 -28.02
N LEU A 49 24.65 9.23 -27.80
CA LEU A 49 23.94 8.40 -28.80
C LEU A 49 23.38 9.24 -29.95
N SER A 50 23.35 8.64 -31.16
CA SER A 50 22.59 9.22 -32.29
C SER A 50 21.07 9.13 -32.06
N GLU A 51 20.28 9.93 -32.75
CA GLU A 51 18.81 9.88 -32.63
C GLU A 51 18.23 8.52 -33.05
N GLU A 52 18.84 7.82 -34.01
CA GLU A 52 18.41 6.47 -34.38
C GLU A 52 18.71 5.45 -33.27
N GLU A 53 19.83 5.64 -32.55
CA GLU A 53 20.25 4.73 -31.48
C GLU A 53 19.49 4.97 -30.18
N LYS A 54 18.94 6.17 -29.96
CA LYS A 54 18.17 6.49 -28.74
C LYS A 54 16.91 5.65 -28.62
N VAL A 55 16.21 5.42 -29.74
CA VAL A 55 14.92 4.72 -29.77
C VAL A 55 15.12 3.24 -29.40
N GLY A 56 14.58 2.83 -28.26
CA GLY A 56 14.71 1.46 -27.77
C GLY A 56 16.07 1.15 -27.13
N SER A 57 16.93 2.15 -26.92
CA SER A 57 18.20 1.93 -26.21
C SER A 57 17.96 1.52 -24.75
N PRO A 58 18.79 0.62 -24.20
CA PRO A 58 18.79 0.31 -22.77
C PRO A 58 19.00 1.55 -21.88
N ILE A 59 19.66 2.58 -22.42
CA ILE A 59 19.94 3.84 -21.70
C ILE A 59 18.65 4.63 -21.44
N THR A 60 17.72 4.68 -22.41
CA THR A 60 16.40 5.31 -22.19
C THR A 60 15.60 4.60 -21.09
N GLU A 61 15.60 3.27 -21.10
CA GLU A 61 14.93 2.47 -20.08
C GLU A 61 15.59 2.68 -18.70
N MET A 62 16.93 2.72 -18.64
CA MET A 62 17.64 3.02 -17.40
C MET A 62 17.31 4.41 -16.87
N LEU A 63 17.31 5.44 -17.73
CA LEU A 63 16.95 6.80 -17.34
C LEU A 63 15.54 6.85 -16.74
N LEU A 64 14.57 6.19 -17.38
CA LEU A 64 13.19 6.10 -16.87
C LEU A 64 13.14 5.40 -15.50
N LYS A 65 13.81 4.25 -15.35
CA LYS A 65 13.86 3.53 -14.07
C LYS A 65 14.49 4.37 -12.96
N THR A 66 15.62 5.03 -13.22
CA THR A 66 16.25 5.92 -12.25
C THR A 66 15.37 7.11 -11.89
N ASN A 67 14.65 7.69 -12.86
CA ASN A 67 13.73 8.79 -12.59
C ASN A 67 12.59 8.37 -11.65
N ILE A 68 11.97 7.21 -11.89
CA ILE A 68 10.92 6.66 -11.01
C ILE A 68 11.44 6.43 -9.59
N LEU A 69 12.67 5.93 -9.44
CA LEU A 69 13.29 5.73 -8.13
C LEU A 69 13.57 7.06 -7.42
N LEU A 70 14.06 8.07 -8.14
CA LEU A 70 14.26 9.42 -7.61
C LEU A 70 12.95 10.06 -7.14
N GLU A 71 11.88 9.93 -7.90
CA GLU A 71 10.56 10.42 -7.51
C GLU A 71 10.08 9.77 -6.20
N LYS A 72 10.24 8.45 -6.07
CA LYS A 72 9.89 7.73 -4.83
C LYS A 72 10.72 8.20 -3.64
N VAL A 73 12.02 8.41 -3.80
CA VAL A 73 12.90 8.92 -2.74
C VAL A 73 12.47 10.33 -2.32
N CYS A 74 12.16 11.21 -3.27
CA CYS A 74 11.61 12.54 -2.99
C CYS A 74 10.26 12.47 -2.25
N GLN A 75 9.38 11.52 -2.58
CA GLN A 75 8.14 11.31 -1.83
C GLN A 75 8.39 10.84 -0.40
N MET A 76 9.37 9.95 -0.19
CA MET A 76 9.75 9.48 1.15
C MET A 76 10.33 10.62 1.99
N GLU A 77 11.18 11.46 1.39
CA GLU A 77 11.73 12.67 2.03
C GLU A 77 10.61 13.61 2.48
N LYS A 78 9.64 13.92 1.59
CA LYS A 78 8.47 14.74 1.93
C LYS A 78 7.64 14.13 3.07
N ARG A 79 7.42 12.82 3.06
CA ARG A 79 6.70 12.11 4.14
C ARG A 79 7.45 12.17 5.47
N ALA A 80 8.77 12.00 5.45
CA ALA A 80 9.60 12.09 6.64
C ALA A 80 9.61 13.50 7.24
N MET A 81 9.67 14.54 6.39
CA MET A 81 9.55 15.94 6.83
C MET A 81 8.17 16.20 7.47
N ASN A 82 7.09 15.71 6.86
CA ASN A 82 5.73 15.87 7.38
C ASN A 82 5.48 15.05 8.67
N ALA A 83 6.19 13.95 8.89
CA ALA A 83 6.06 13.14 10.10
C ALA A 83 6.76 13.77 11.31
N ASN A 84 7.82 14.54 11.08
CA ASN A 84 8.60 15.21 12.14
C ASN A 84 8.06 16.61 12.50
N GLY A 85 7.16 17.18 11.70
CA GLY A 85 6.47 18.45 11.98
C GLY A 85 4.97 18.21 12.15
N SER A 86 4.47 18.17 13.39
CA SER A 86 3.04 18.07 13.66
C SER A 86 2.30 19.32 13.18
N THR A 87 1.79 19.32 11.95
CA THR A 87 0.67 20.20 11.56
C THR A 87 0.02 19.69 10.28
N SER A 88 -1.26 19.37 10.39
CA SER A 88 -2.31 19.53 9.39
C SER A 88 -1.88 20.36 8.16
N ALA A 89 -1.49 19.68 7.08
CA ALA A 89 -1.49 20.24 5.74
C ALA A 89 -2.33 19.30 4.86
N ILE A 90 -3.61 19.68 4.77
CA ILE A 90 -4.58 19.18 3.81
C ILE A 90 -4.06 19.46 2.39
N GLU A 91 -4.03 18.39 1.59
CA GLU A 91 -4.21 18.30 0.14
C GLU A 91 -3.70 19.44 -0.75
N VAL A 92 -2.73 19.13 -1.64
CA VAL A 92 -2.78 19.51 -3.07
C VAL A 92 -2.05 18.44 -3.91
N GLU A 93 -2.85 17.62 -4.61
CA GLU A 93 -2.67 17.05 -5.97
C GLU A 93 -1.46 16.12 -6.29
N ALA A 94 -1.54 15.09 -7.14
CA ALA A 94 -2.54 14.57 -8.06
C ALA A 94 -2.32 13.04 -8.16
N ASN A 95 -3.35 12.21 -7.99
CA ASN A 95 -4.07 11.57 -9.08
C ASN A 95 -3.19 11.00 -10.20
N THR A 96 -2.65 9.80 -9.97
CA THR A 96 -2.56 8.78 -11.02
C THR A 96 -2.84 7.44 -10.39
N GLU A 97 -4.02 6.93 -10.76
CA GLU A 97 -4.42 5.52 -10.79
C GLU A 97 -4.68 4.79 -9.46
N ASP A 98 -5.98 4.62 -9.23
CA ASP A 98 -6.61 3.42 -8.68
C ASP A 98 -6.06 2.84 -7.38
N GLN A 99 -6.62 3.36 -6.28
CA GLN A 99 -7.45 2.52 -5.43
C GLN A 99 -8.28 3.40 -4.50
N LYS A 100 -9.61 3.27 -4.63
CA LYS A 100 -10.66 3.83 -3.75
C LYS A 100 -10.21 3.85 -2.28
N ARG A 101 -9.69 4.98 -1.81
CA ARG A 101 -9.54 5.20 -0.38
C ARG A 101 -10.95 5.24 0.21
N ARG A 102 -11.26 4.27 1.07
CA ARG A 102 -12.51 4.29 1.85
C ARG A 102 -12.47 5.52 2.74
N VAL A 103 -13.27 6.53 2.41
CA VAL A 103 -13.40 7.73 3.23
C VAL A 103 -14.07 7.32 4.54
N ILE A 104 -13.32 7.40 5.63
CA ILE A 104 -13.86 7.19 6.98
C ILE A 104 -14.57 8.50 7.37
N SER A 105 -15.90 8.52 7.30
CA SER A 105 -16.67 9.70 7.70
C SER A 105 -16.55 9.95 9.21
N GLU A 106 -16.73 11.19 9.65
CA GLU A 106 -16.82 11.54 11.09
C GLU A 106 -17.94 10.78 11.82
N GLU A 107 -18.93 10.29 11.09
CA GLU A 107 -19.98 9.42 11.62
C GLU A 107 -19.48 8.00 11.92
N MET A 108 -18.52 7.49 11.13
CA MET A 108 -17.85 6.21 11.37
C MET A 108 -16.87 6.26 12.54
N LYS A 109 -16.28 7.43 12.83
CA LYS A 109 -15.38 7.64 13.97
C LYS A 109 -16.12 7.71 15.31
N ARG A 110 -17.41 8.06 15.29
CA ARG A 110 -18.27 7.98 16.46
C ARG A 110 -18.54 6.51 16.76
N ASN A 111 -17.71 5.92 17.62
CA ASN A 111 -18.01 4.66 18.28
C ASN A 111 -19.35 4.82 19.02
N LYS A 112 -20.46 4.39 18.41
CA LYS A 112 -21.68 4.09 19.17
C LYS A 112 -21.26 3.08 20.21
N PHE A 113 -21.29 3.47 21.49
CA PHE A 113 -21.00 2.59 22.61
C PHE A 113 -21.65 1.24 22.32
N VAL A 114 -20.81 0.21 22.08
CA VAL A 114 -21.27 -1.16 21.94
C VAL A 114 -22.10 -1.42 23.19
N LYS A 115 -23.42 -1.62 23.02
CA LYS A 115 -24.36 -1.89 24.12
C LYS A 115 -23.65 -2.79 25.12
N LYS A 116 -23.50 -2.34 26.37
CA LYS A 116 -22.74 -3.03 27.43
C LYS A 116 -22.99 -4.53 27.28
N ARG A 117 -21.94 -5.31 26.96
CA ARG A 117 -22.04 -6.77 26.87
C ARG A 117 -22.73 -7.27 28.14
N LYS A 118 -23.74 -8.12 27.99
CA LYS A 118 -24.41 -8.79 29.11
C LYS A 118 -23.32 -9.44 29.98
N PHE A 119 -23.50 -9.46 31.29
CA PHE A 119 -22.49 -9.96 32.23
C PHE A 119 -21.96 -11.35 31.84
N GLU A 120 -22.86 -12.20 31.33
CA GLU A 120 -22.60 -13.55 30.84
C GLU A 120 -21.58 -13.62 29.68
N ASP A 121 -21.48 -12.58 28.84
CA ASP A 121 -20.55 -12.52 27.70
C ASP A 121 -19.16 -12.02 28.07
N ARG A 122 -18.95 -11.59 29.32
CA ARG A 122 -17.63 -11.15 29.82
C ARG A 122 -16.78 -12.31 30.31
N ASN A 123 -17.41 -13.43 30.67
CA ASN A 123 -16.71 -14.64 31.10
C ASN A 123 -16.74 -15.69 29.98
N PRO A 124 -15.60 -15.98 29.32
CA PRO A 124 -15.53 -16.92 28.20
C PRO A 124 -16.14 -18.28 28.53
N LYS A 125 -15.87 -18.83 29.73
CA LYS A 125 -16.37 -20.14 30.16
C LYS A 125 -17.91 -20.18 30.22
N LEU A 126 -18.53 -19.12 30.75
CA LEU A 126 -19.99 -19.01 30.85
C LEU A 126 -20.64 -18.88 29.47
N LYS A 127 -20.04 -18.07 28.59
CA LYS A 127 -20.50 -17.89 27.20
C LYS A 127 -20.53 -19.21 26.43
N TYR A 128 -19.45 -20.01 26.51
CA TYR A 128 -19.40 -21.30 25.83
C TYR A 128 -20.43 -22.28 26.39
N ARG A 129 -20.58 -22.35 27.72
CA ARG A 129 -21.58 -23.19 28.37
C ARG A 129 -23.01 -22.83 27.96
N ASN A 130 -23.35 -21.55 27.94
CA ASN A 130 -24.68 -21.07 27.54
C ASN A 130 -24.94 -21.31 26.04
N LYS A 131 -23.92 -21.17 25.18
CA LYS A 131 -24.03 -21.48 23.76
C LYS A 131 -24.27 -22.98 23.51
N ALA A 132 -23.57 -23.85 24.24
CA ALA A 132 -23.75 -25.29 24.17
C ALA A 132 -25.15 -25.71 24.61
N LYS A 133 -25.66 -25.17 25.73
CA LYS A 133 -27.04 -25.42 26.19
C LYS A 133 -28.09 -25.01 25.17
N LYS A 134 -27.98 -23.82 24.58
CA LYS A 134 -28.90 -23.37 23.52
C LYS A 134 -28.86 -24.24 22.26
N LEU A 135 -27.70 -24.82 21.93
CA LEU A 135 -27.59 -25.76 20.83
C LEU A 135 -28.22 -27.11 21.18
N ALA A 136 -28.05 -27.57 22.42
CA ALA A 136 -28.70 -28.78 22.92
C ALA A 136 -30.23 -28.64 22.96
N GLU A 137 -30.77 -27.55 23.51
CA GLU A 137 -32.21 -27.26 23.50
C GLU A 137 -32.78 -27.20 22.08
N LYS A 138 -32.03 -26.63 21.12
CA LYS A 138 -32.42 -26.62 19.70
C LYS A 138 -32.33 -27.99 19.04
N ALA A 139 -31.47 -28.87 19.53
CA ALA A 139 -31.35 -30.25 19.05
C ALA A 139 -32.41 -31.17 19.68
N GLU A 140 -32.85 -30.88 20.90
CA GLU A 140 -33.95 -31.58 21.57
C GLU A 140 -35.32 -31.22 20.95
N ILE A 141 -35.44 -30.07 20.29
CA ILE A 141 -36.59 -29.78 19.41
C ILE A 141 -36.40 -30.53 18.09
N LYS A 142 -36.71 -31.84 18.08
CA LYS A 142 -37.39 -32.61 17.01
C LYS A 142 -37.16 -34.11 17.23
N HIS A 143 -38.07 -34.75 17.96
CA HIS A 143 -38.33 -36.18 17.78
C HIS A 143 -39.78 -36.51 18.18
N ASP A 144 -40.74 -36.02 17.40
CA ASP A 144 -42.03 -36.71 17.31
C ASP A 144 -41.77 -37.96 16.46
N GLY A 145 -41.50 -39.07 17.14
CA GLY A 145 -41.10 -40.34 16.55
C GLY A 145 -42.21 -41.04 15.76
N ASN A 146 -42.63 -40.47 14.63
CA ASN A 146 -43.43 -41.16 13.63
C ASN A 146 -42.59 -41.47 12.39
N ILE A 147 -41.76 -42.51 12.50
CA ILE A 147 -41.17 -43.22 11.35
C ILE A 147 -42.02 -44.48 11.15
N ASP A 148 -43.25 -44.32 10.66
CA ASP A 148 -44.06 -45.46 10.25
C ASP A 148 -43.96 -45.67 8.73
N VAL A 149 -43.30 -46.78 8.43
CA VAL A 149 -43.08 -47.38 7.12
C VAL A 149 -44.40 -47.97 6.62
N LYS A 150 -44.86 -47.59 5.42
CA LYS A 150 -45.65 -48.49 4.56
C LYS A 150 -45.18 -48.44 3.11
N LYS A 151 -44.30 -49.40 2.80
CA LYS A 151 -44.19 -50.00 1.47
C LYS A 151 -45.47 -50.81 1.21
N ASN A 152 -46.13 -50.59 0.08
CA ASN A 152 -46.95 -51.53 -0.71
C ASN A 152 -47.12 -50.80 -2.07
N GLY A 153 -46.59 -51.23 -3.21
CA GLY A 153 -46.64 -52.58 -3.77
C GLY A 153 -48.02 -52.80 -4.40
N GLY A 154 -48.19 -52.49 -5.68
CA GLY A 154 -49.49 -52.69 -6.36
C GLY A 154 -49.63 -51.98 -7.69
N SER A 155 -49.13 -52.63 -8.73
CA SER A 155 -49.37 -52.32 -10.14
C SER A 155 -50.83 -52.54 -10.58
N LYS A 156 -51.22 -51.77 -11.60
CA LYS A 156 -52.08 -52.12 -12.76
C LYS A 156 -53.63 -52.08 -12.65
N LEU A 157 -54.17 -51.73 -13.82
CA LEU A 157 -55.51 -51.95 -14.42
C LEU A 157 -56.55 -50.86 -14.05
N ARG A 158 -57.22 -50.18 -14.98
CA ARG A 158 -57.49 -50.42 -16.41
C ARG A 158 -57.73 -49.08 -17.12
#